data_AF-A0A1P8V140-F1
#
_entry.id   AF-A0A1P8V140-F1
#
_cell.length_a   1.000
_cell.length_b   1.000
_cell.length_c   1.000
_cell.angle_alpha   90.00
_cell.angle_beta   90.00
_cell.angle_gamma   90.00
#
_symmetry.space_group_name_H-M   'P 1'
#
loop_
_entity.id
_entity.type
_entity.pdbx_description
1 polymer ?
#
loop_
_entity_poly.entity_id
_entity_poly.type
_entity_poly.pdbx_seq_one_letter_code
_entity_poly.pdbx_strand_id
1 'polypeptide(L)'
;MADAQSKKAKLLAQRKKLDAEIKAIEAKERAQKRKDDTRRKIILGGLAMKAAEADPNIMGWLKSLTSGESVSAKDRELLGLWFEEHAAEPAAIESGGRGGAADASVAQERRSSGEPQAHGHDPS
;
A
#
# COMPACT_ATOMS: atom_id res chain seq x y z
N MET A 1 -24.03 11.00 -68.24
CA MET A 1 -22.91 10.18 -67.71
C MET A 1 -21.79 11.02 -67.06
N ALA A 2 -21.48 12.23 -67.56
CA ALA A 2 -20.41 13.08 -67.01
C ALA A 2 -20.68 13.61 -65.58
N ASP A 3 -21.93 13.97 -65.26
CA ASP A 3 -22.27 14.52 -63.92
C ASP A 3 -22.13 13.50 -62.79
N ALA A 4 -22.46 12.24 -63.06
CA ALA A 4 -22.31 11.15 -62.09
C ALA A 4 -20.82 10.92 -61.73
N GLN A 5 -19.93 11.01 -62.72
CA GLN A 5 -18.49 10.88 -62.51
C GLN A 5 -17.90 12.08 -61.75
N SER A 6 -18.37 13.30 -62.05
CA SER A 6 -17.99 14.52 -61.31
C SER A 6 -18.43 14.46 -59.84
N LYS A 7 -19.66 14.01 -59.57
CA LYS A 7 -20.17 13.83 -58.20
C LYS A 7 -19.39 12.77 -57.43
N LYS A 8 -19.08 11.64 -58.08
CA LYS A 8 -18.24 10.57 -57.50
C LYS A 8 -16.83 11.06 -57.16
N ALA A 9 -16.19 11.83 -58.05
CA ALA A 9 -14.87 12.40 -57.80
C ALA A 9 -14.88 13.36 -56.61
N LYS A 10 -15.90 14.21 -56.48
CA LYS A 10 -16.07 15.11 -55.32
C LYS A 10 -16.23 14.34 -54.01
N LEU A 11 -17.05 13.28 -54.00
CA LEU A 11 -17.24 12.43 -52.81
C LEU A 11 -15.94 11.70 -52.41
N LEU A 12 -15.16 11.21 -53.38
CA LEU A 12 -13.87 10.59 -53.11
C LEU A 12 -12.84 11.57 -52.55
N ALA A 13 -12.82 12.81 -53.06
CA ALA A 13 -11.96 13.86 -52.54
C ALA A 13 -12.35 14.25 -51.09
N GLN A 14 -13.65 14.37 -50.81
CA GLN A 14 -14.15 14.61 -49.46
C GLN A 14 -13.81 13.47 -48.51
N ARG A 15 -13.99 12.22 -48.92
CA ARG A 15 -13.62 11.04 -48.12
C ARG A 15 -12.13 11.04 -47.77
N LYS A 16 -11.24 11.30 -48.75
CA LYS A 16 -9.80 11.39 -48.48
C LYS A 16 -9.45 12.47 -47.47
N LYS A 17 -10.13 13.62 -47.52
CA LYS A 17 -9.94 14.71 -46.55
C LYS A 17 -10.39 14.30 -45.15
N LEU A 18 -11.59 13.71 -45.03
CA LEU A 18 -12.11 13.22 -43.75
C LEU A 18 -11.24 12.11 -43.16
N ASP A 19 -10.78 11.16 -43.98
CA ASP A 19 -9.88 10.08 -43.54
C ASP A 19 -8.55 10.65 -43.01
N ALA A 20 -8.04 11.73 -43.61
CA ALA A 20 -6.83 12.41 -43.14
C ALA A 20 -7.07 13.13 -41.79
N GLU A 21 -8.21 13.79 -41.64
CA GLU A 21 -8.61 14.46 -40.39
C GLU A 21 -8.80 13.45 -39.25
N ILE A 22 -9.48 12.31 -39.50
CA ILE A 22 -9.66 11.23 -38.53
C ILE A 22 -8.31 10.70 -38.06
N LYS A 23 -7.40 10.37 -38.99
CA LYS A 23 -6.06 9.90 -38.64
C LYS A 23 -5.28 10.90 -37.79
N ALA A 24 -5.42 12.20 -38.06
CA ALA A 24 -4.77 13.25 -37.28
C ALA A 24 -5.34 13.34 -35.85
N ILE A 25 -6.66 13.18 -35.69
CA ILE A 25 -7.32 13.15 -34.37
C ILE A 25 -6.90 11.90 -33.59
N GLU A 26 -6.95 10.72 -34.20
CA GLU A 26 -6.51 9.47 -33.57
C GLU A 26 -5.04 9.52 -33.13
N ALA A 27 -4.17 10.14 -33.95
CA ALA A 27 -2.77 10.31 -33.59
C ALA A 27 -2.60 11.18 -32.34
N LYS A 28 -3.38 12.26 -32.22
CA LYS A 28 -3.41 13.14 -31.04
C LYS A 28 -3.93 12.41 -29.81
N GLU A 29 -5.01 11.65 -29.94
CA GLU A 29 -5.58 10.85 -28.84
C GLU A 29 -4.61 9.78 -28.34
N ARG A 30 -3.95 9.05 -29.25
CA ARG A 30 -2.91 8.08 -28.87
C ARG A 30 -1.73 8.75 -28.19
N ALA A 31 -1.35 9.96 -28.60
CA ALA A 31 -0.29 10.71 -27.94
C ALA A 31 -0.71 11.16 -26.54
N GLN A 32 -1.93 11.68 -26.38
CA GLN A 32 -2.45 12.11 -25.09
C GLN A 32 -2.63 10.93 -24.13
N LYS A 33 -3.17 9.81 -24.61
CA LYS A 33 -3.32 8.57 -23.81
C LYS A 33 -1.98 8.09 -23.25
N ARG A 34 -0.90 8.14 -24.05
CA ARG A 34 0.46 7.80 -23.59
C ARG A 34 0.95 8.76 -22.52
N LYS A 35 0.75 10.08 -22.71
CA LYS A 35 1.13 11.09 -21.69
C LYS A 35 0.39 10.86 -20.37
N ASP A 36 -0.92 10.62 -20.45
CA ASP A 36 -1.73 10.40 -19.26
C ASP A 36 -1.36 9.08 -18.56
N ASP A 37 -1.07 8.01 -19.33
CA ASP A 37 -0.59 6.74 -18.78
C ASP A 37 0.75 6.90 -18.06
N THR A 38 1.74 7.57 -18.68
CA THR A 38 3.01 7.90 -18.02
C THR A 38 2.78 8.71 -16.75
N ARG A 39 1.91 9.73 -16.79
CA ARG A 39 1.60 10.56 -15.63
C ARG A 39 0.95 9.75 -14.51
N ARG A 40 0.02 8.85 -14.81
CA ARG A 40 -0.60 7.95 -13.82
C ARG A 40 0.44 7.05 -13.17
N LYS A 41 1.35 6.46 -13.94
CA LYS A 41 2.42 5.59 -13.43
C LYS A 41 3.36 6.34 -12.49
N ILE A 42 3.76 7.56 -12.84
CA ILE A 42 4.61 8.40 -11.98
C ILE A 42 3.91 8.71 -10.66
N ILE A 43 2.65 9.16 -10.71
CA ILE A 43 1.89 9.52 -9.50
C ILE A 43 1.66 8.30 -8.62
N LEU A 44 1.17 7.19 -9.21
CA LEU A 44 0.92 5.95 -8.47
C LEU A 44 2.19 5.37 -7.88
N GLY A 45 3.30 5.38 -8.62
CA GLY A 45 4.60 4.94 -8.12
C GLY A 45 5.07 5.77 -6.93
N GLY A 46 5.00 7.10 -7.02
CA GLY A 46 5.34 8.00 -5.91
C GLY A 46 4.48 7.78 -4.66
N LEU A 47 3.17 7.59 -4.84
CA LEU A 47 2.26 7.28 -3.71
C LEU A 47 2.54 5.90 -3.10
N ALA A 48 2.84 4.90 -3.92
CA ALA A 48 3.16 3.55 -3.45
C ALA A 48 4.47 3.52 -2.65
N MET A 49 5.52 4.21 -3.11
CA MET A 49 6.78 4.35 -2.37
C MET A 49 6.56 5.01 -1.01
N LYS A 50 5.87 6.15 -0.98
CA LYS A 50 5.53 6.84 0.27
C LYS A 50 4.71 5.97 1.24
N ALA A 51 3.76 5.19 0.72
CA ALA A 51 2.95 4.30 1.53
C ALA A 51 3.77 3.11 2.09
N ALA A 52 4.67 2.55 1.30
CA ALA A 52 5.56 1.48 1.71
C ALA A 52 6.56 1.95 2.79
N GLU A 53 7.09 3.16 2.67
CA GLU A 53 7.95 3.77 3.70
C GLU A 53 7.22 3.97 5.04
N ALA A 54 5.91 4.23 5.01
CA ALA A 54 5.12 4.51 6.20
C ALA A 54 4.54 3.25 6.89
N ASP A 55 4.31 2.17 6.16
CA ASP A 55 3.70 0.94 6.67
C ASP A 55 4.50 -0.31 6.24
N PRO A 56 5.10 -1.06 7.19
CA PRO A 56 5.82 -2.30 6.91
C PRO A 56 4.99 -3.37 6.17
N ASN A 57 3.67 -3.40 6.35
CA ASN A 57 2.80 -4.34 5.63
C ASN A 57 2.76 -4.02 4.14
N ILE A 58 2.68 -2.73 3.80
CA ILE A 58 2.68 -2.26 2.41
C ILE A 58 4.06 -2.52 1.78
N MET A 59 5.14 -2.30 2.53
CA MET A 59 6.50 -2.66 2.10
C MET A 59 6.63 -4.15 1.78
N GLY A 60 6.17 -5.01 2.69
CA GLY A 60 6.21 -6.47 2.50
C GLY A 60 5.37 -6.92 1.31
N TRP A 61 4.17 -6.36 1.15
CA TRP A 61 3.33 -6.61 -0.02
C TRP A 61 4.03 -6.18 -1.33
N LEU A 62 4.61 -4.98 -1.38
CA LEU A 62 5.31 -4.48 -2.56
C LEU A 62 6.52 -5.36 -2.92
N LYS A 63 7.30 -5.80 -1.92
CA LYS A 63 8.41 -6.74 -2.10
C LYS A 63 7.92 -8.08 -2.70
N SER A 64 6.76 -8.57 -2.27
CA SER A 64 6.17 -9.80 -2.83
C SER A 64 5.82 -9.66 -4.31
N LEU A 65 5.30 -8.50 -4.74
CA LEU A 65 4.98 -8.25 -6.16
C LEU A 65 6.22 -8.25 -7.05
N THR A 66 7.31 -7.68 -6.55
CA THR A 66 8.57 -7.61 -7.31
C THR A 66 9.25 -8.97 -7.45
N SER A 67 8.89 -9.93 -6.62
CA SER A 67 9.41 -11.30 -6.69
C SER A 67 8.76 -12.14 -7.80
N GLY A 68 7.74 -11.60 -8.48
CA GLY A 68 7.05 -12.27 -9.59
C GLY A 68 7.81 -12.27 -10.92
N GLU A 69 7.40 -13.15 -11.84
CA GLU A 69 8.03 -13.37 -13.15
C GLU A 69 7.92 -12.16 -14.11
N SER A 70 7.06 -11.19 -13.78
CA SER A 70 6.84 -9.97 -14.58
C SER A 70 7.94 -8.91 -14.41
N VAL A 71 8.88 -9.10 -13.48
CA VAL A 71 9.97 -8.16 -13.22
C VAL A 71 11.30 -8.77 -13.67
N SER A 72 12.03 -8.04 -14.52
CA SER A 72 13.32 -8.51 -15.03
C SER A 72 14.32 -8.71 -13.89
N ALA A 73 15.32 -9.58 -14.07
CA ALA A 73 16.33 -9.82 -13.03
C ALA A 73 17.05 -8.53 -12.59
N LYS A 74 17.36 -7.64 -13.55
CA LYS A 74 17.99 -6.34 -13.29
C LYS A 74 17.09 -5.42 -12.47
N ASP A 75 15.80 -5.37 -12.80
CA ASP A 75 14.86 -4.53 -12.04
C ASP A 75 14.61 -5.09 -10.64
N ARG A 76 14.61 -6.43 -10.48
CA ARG A 76 14.53 -7.07 -9.17
C ARG A 76 15.71 -6.73 -8.27
N GLU A 77 16.92 -6.74 -8.82
CA GLU A 77 18.13 -6.32 -8.08
C GLU A 77 18.04 -4.84 -7.66
N LEU A 78 17.68 -3.95 -8.60
CA LEU A 78 17.51 -2.52 -8.32
C LEU A 78 16.47 -2.27 -7.22
N LEU A 79 15.31 -2.93 -7.29
CA LEU A 79 14.25 -2.80 -6.30
C LEU A 79 14.65 -3.44 -4.96
N GLY A 80 15.42 -4.54 -5.00
CA GLY A 80 15.99 -5.19 -3.82
C GLY A 80 16.84 -4.24 -2.97
N LEU A 81 17.74 -3.49 -3.62
CA LEU A 81 18.55 -2.47 -2.95
C LEU A 81 17.68 -1.40 -2.27
N TRP A 82 16.63 -0.93 -2.95
CA TRP A 82 15.70 0.04 -2.38
C TRP A 82 14.94 -0.53 -1.17
N PHE A 83 14.48 -1.78 -1.25
CA PHE A 83 13.81 -2.45 -0.14
C PHE A 83 14.73 -2.67 1.07
N GLU A 84 16.02 -2.90 0.87
CA GLU A 84 17.00 -3.06 1.97
C GLU A 84 17.29 -1.73 2.66
N GLU A 85 17.41 -0.64 1.88
CA GLU A 85 17.61 0.72 2.41
C GLU A 85 16.40 1.20 3.23
N HIS A 86 15.18 0.84 2.82
CA HIS A 86 13.94 1.31 3.44
C HIS A 86 13.24 0.23 4.30
N ALA A 87 13.83 -0.96 4.42
CA ALA A 87 13.43 -1.93 5.42
C ALA A 87 13.78 -1.32 6.78
N ALA A 88 12.78 -0.74 7.41
CA ALA A 88 12.90 -0.08 8.70
C ALA A 88 13.83 -0.87 9.63
N GLU A 89 14.86 -0.19 10.14
CA GLU A 89 15.45 -0.60 11.42
C GLU A 89 14.30 -0.86 12.38
N PRO A 90 14.25 -2.02 13.04
CA PRO A 90 13.15 -2.32 13.95
C PRO A 90 13.10 -1.19 14.96
N ALA A 91 12.00 -0.45 14.93
CA ALA A 91 11.68 0.56 15.93
C ALA A 91 12.07 -0.03 17.28
N ALA A 92 13.09 0.58 17.90
CA ALA A 92 13.52 0.23 19.23
C ALA A 92 12.25 0.10 20.06
N ILE A 93 12.00 -1.10 20.57
CA ILE A 93 11.00 -1.31 21.59
C ILE A 93 11.52 -0.46 22.76
N GLU A 94 11.05 0.79 22.84
CA GLU A 94 11.20 1.59 24.03
C GLU A 94 10.49 0.81 25.14
N SER A 95 11.29 0.04 25.88
CA SER A 95 10.98 -0.39 27.24
C SER A 95 10.99 0.85 28.13
N GLY A 96 10.03 1.74 27.89
CA GLY A 96 9.69 2.87 28.75
C GLY A 96 9.17 2.32 30.06
N GLY A 97 10.07 2.15 31.02
CA GLY A 97 9.77 1.79 32.39
C GLY A 97 8.66 2.69 32.94
N ARG A 98 7.56 2.07 33.37
CA ARG A 98 6.54 2.74 34.18
C ARG A 98 7.13 3.05 35.55
N GLY A 99 7.73 4.23 35.66
CA GLY A 99 7.97 4.89 36.92
C GLY A 99 6.73 5.65 37.37
N GLY A 100 6.12 5.17 38.47
CA GLY A 100 5.52 6.02 39.50
C GLY A 100 4.03 6.35 39.39
N ALA A 101 3.22 5.78 40.30
CA ALA A 101 2.46 6.53 41.32
C ALA A 101 1.40 5.61 41.98
N ALA A 102 1.58 5.34 43.28
CA ALA A 102 0.53 5.47 44.30
C ALA A 102 1.06 4.93 45.64
N ASP A 103 1.59 5.87 46.42
CA ASP A 103 1.56 5.84 47.87
C ASP A 103 0.10 5.64 48.33
N ALA A 104 -0.15 4.60 49.12
CA ALA A 104 -1.33 4.49 49.98
C ALA A 104 -1.07 3.41 51.03
N SER A 105 -0.42 3.78 52.13
CA SER A 105 -0.52 3.03 53.37
C SER A 105 -1.97 3.12 53.87
N VAL A 106 -2.68 2.00 53.95
CA VAL A 106 -3.85 1.87 54.83
C VAL A 106 -3.72 0.56 55.57
N ALA A 107 -3.60 0.73 56.88
CA ALA A 107 -3.68 -0.30 57.88
C ALA A 107 -5.07 -0.98 57.87
N GLN A 108 -5.06 -2.20 58.40
CA GLN A 108 -6.12 -2.78 59.22
C GLN A 108 -7.27 -3.49 58.50
N GLU A 109 -7.11 -4.80 58.32
CA GLU A 109 -8.22 -5.74 58.54
C GLU A 109 -7.87 -6.65 59.72
N ARG A 110 -8.75 -6.63 60.71
CA ARG A 110 -8.67 -7.35 61.98
C ARG A 110 -9.41 -8.68 61.84
N ARG A 111 -8.81 -9.73 62.43
CA ARG A 111 -9.47 -10.87 63.09
C ARG A 111 -10.24 -11.88 62.22
N SER A 112 -9.65 -13.07 62.10
CA SER A 112 -10.26 -14.41 62.15
C SER A 112 -9.21 -15.33 61.51
N SER A 113 -8.57 -16.29 62.14
CA SER A 113 -9.06 -17.26 63.12
C SER A 113 -7.81 -17.94 63.71
N GLY A 114 -7.60 -17.77 65.01
CA GLY A 114 -6.86 -18.75 65.79
C GLY A 114 -7.87 -19.37 66.73
N GLU A 115 -8.07 -20.68 66.63
CA GLU A 115 -8.17 -21.51 67.84
C GLU A 115 -7.75 -22.96 67.53
N PRO A 116 -7.06 -23.62 68.49
CA PRO A 116 -6.30 -24.85 68.28
C PRO A 116 -7.14 -26.11 68.60
N GLN A 117 -6.66 -27.25 68.09
CA GLN A 117 -7.14 -28.58 68.46
C GLN A 117 -6.99 -28.84 69.97
N ALA A 118 -8.07 -29.22 70.63
CA ALA A 118 -8.04 -29.98 71.88
C ALA A 118 -9.21 -30.97 71.88
N HIS A 119 -8.93 -32.21 71.48
CA HIS A 119 -9.78 -33.36 71.72
C HIS A 119 -9.58 -33.83 73.18
N GLY A 120 -10.62 -33.72 74.00
CA GLY A 120 -10.82 -34.45 75.25
C GLY A 120 -12.32 -34.74 75.38
N HIS A 121 -12.74 -35.96 75.07
CA HIS A 121 -13.06 -37.03 76.03
C HIS A 121 -14.32 -36.75 76.88
N ASP A 122 -15.43 -37.27 76.34
CA ASP A 122 -16.59 -37.93 76.96
C ASP A 122 -17.00 -37.59 78.41
N PRO A 123 -18.29 -37.35 78.64
CA PRO A 123 -18.91 -37.77 79.89
C PRO A 123 -20.16 -38.64 79.66
N SER A 124 -20.17 -39.76 80.40
CA SER A 124 -21.39 -40.39 80.92
C SER A 124 -22.12 -39.48 81.91
#